data_AF-A0A6G3ME29-F1
#
_entry.id   AF-A0A6G3ME29-F1
#
_cell.length_a   1.000
_cell.length_b   1.000
_cell.length_c   1.000
_cell.angle_alpha   90.00
_cell.angle_beta   90.00
_cell.angle_gamma   90.00
#
_symmetry.space_group_name_H-M   'P 1'
#
loop_
_entity.id
_entity.type
_entity.pdbx_description
1 polymer ?
#
loop_
_entity_poly.entity_id
_entity_poly.type
_entity_poly.pdbx_seq_one_letter_code
_entity_poly.pdbx_strand_id
1 'polypeptide(L)'
;MTGSKLESLKPLWEAILKKIPFNQWTNSVYICWLKNFILFPPEVIPDALEIIKTMKYKSFNMKKEFKKRKKRNQIQSLKVILAVKEIIDHLALNLAKIDNIMYLNKCMHHIWLSNVFLTHIGLPHLFSIFHEYLIDSRILEAMDEDNYKYYLKLSSRYQRKCLYYGVEFLKSIHFDRKNFDEIIHKEEEYMDEIKFWSNNRFLRWLSTYLKIDPILTSVLNSSGICGFIIYYQPNETSAYLKDILHQYFDNEKMHNFILEFENLTRYLYPQKMISQ
;
A
#
# COMPACT_ATOMS: atom_id res chain seq x y z
N MET A 1 14.31 14.52 17.15
CA MET A 1 14.92 13.16 17.12
C MET A 1 15.87 13.07 18.32
N THR A 2 15.84 11.98 19.09
CA THR A 2 16.75 11.78 20.24
C THR A 2 18.20 11.58 19.77
N GLY A 3 19.20 11.88 20.62
CA GLY A 3 20.63 11.78 20.29
C GLY A 3 21.05 10.39 19.78
N SER A 4 20.49 9.32 20.32
CA SER A 4 20.77 7.93 19.89
C SER A 4 20.34 7.61 18.46
N LYS A 5 19.27 8.24 17.97
CA LYS A 5 18.73 8.02 16.61
C LYS A 5 19.54 8.76 15.56
N LEU A 6 20.23 9.84 15.94
CA LEU A 6 21.16 10.56 15.07
C LEU A 6 22.48 9.80 14.92
N GLU A 7 23.01 9.24 16.02
CA GLU A 7 24.22 8.40 15.97
C GLU A 7 24.05 7.18 15.08
N SER A 8 22.88 6.53 15.11
CA SER A 8 22.60 5.36 14.26
C SER A 8 22.55 5.66 12.76
N LEU A 9 22.49 6.93 12.36
CA LEU A 9 22.44 7.38 10.96
C LEU A 9 23.78 7.92 10.47
N LYS A 10 24.72 8.19 11.38
CA LYS A 10 26.00 8.85 11.09
C LYS A 10 26.78 8.21 9.94
N PRO A 11 26.96 6.88 9.85
CA PRO A 11 27.74 6.27 8.76
C PRO A 11 27.19 6.61 7.37
N LEU A 12 25.86 6.54 7.22
CA LEU A 12 25.21 6.84 5.95
C LEU A 12 25.27 8.33 5.62
N TRP A 13 25.06 9.20 6.61
CA TRP A 13 25.17 10.65 6.38
C TRP A 13 26.55 11.08 5.93
N GLU A 14 27.60 10.56 6.55
CA GLU A 14 28.98 10.85 6.15
C GLU A 14 29.27 10.37 4.72
N ALA A 15 28.77 9.19 4.33
CA ALA A 15 28.96 8.67 2.99
C ALA A 15 28.26 9.52 1.92
N ILE A 16 27.03 9.95 2.20
CA ILE A 16 26.26 10.83 1.31
C ILE A 16 26.93 12.20 1.18
N LEU A 17 27.32 12.82 2.31
CA LEU A 17 27.98 14.14 2.33
C LEU A 17 29.28 14.14 1.53
N LYS A 18 30.06 13.06 1.64
CA LYS A 18 31.29 12.84 0.88
C LYS A 18 31.03 12.40 -0.58
N LYS A 19 29.76 12.29 -0.99
CA LYS A 19 29.33 11.83 -2.32
C LYS A 19 29.95 10.48 -2.70
N ILE A 20 30.10 9.58 -1.73
CA ILE A 20 30.65 8.24 -1.98
C ILE A 20 29.66 7.48 -2.88
N PRO A 21 30.08 7.02 -4.06
CA PRO A 21 29.24 6.20 -4.94
C PRO A 21 28.68 4.98 -4.21
N PHE A 22 27.43 4.58 -4.52
CA PHE A 22 26.75 3.47 -3.84
C PHE A 22 27.61 2.19 -3.80
N ASN A 23 28.25 1.82 -4.90
CA ASN A 23 29.10 0.62 -5.01
C ASN A 23 30.39 0.67 -4.17
N GLN A 24 30.74 1.84 -3.61
CA GLN A 24 31.91 2.05 -2.75
C GLN A 24 31.51 2.18 -1.27
N TRP A 25 30.23 2.03 -0.93
CA TRP A 25 29.79 2.05 0.46
C TRP A 25 30.39 0.88 1.25
N THR A 26 30.74 1.15 2.51
CA THR A 26 31.19 0.11 3.43
C THR A 26 30.02 -0.70 3.97
N ASN A 27 30.28 -1.88 4.56
CA ASN A 27 29.23 -2.68 5.20
C ASN A 27 28.46 -1.88 6.27
N SER A 28 29.12 -1.02 7.04
CA SER A 28 28.45 -0.20 8.05
C SER A 28 27.46 0.79 7.44
N VAL A 29 27.81 1.38 6.29
CA VAL A 29 26.92 2.27 5.53
C VAL A 29 25.72 1.50 4.97
N TYR A 30 25.94 0.35 4.33
CA TYR A 30 24.84 -0.48 3.83
C TYR A 30 23.89 -0.94 4.94
N ILE A 31 24.42 -1.42 6.07
CA ILE A 31 23.61 -1.85 7.22
C ILE A 31 22.79 -0.67 7.76
N CYS A 32 23.42 0.50 7.91
CA CYS A 32 22.75 1.71 8.35
C CYS A 32 21.58 2.09 7.42
N TRP A 33 21.80 2.03 6.11
CA TRP A 33 20.77 2.31 5.11
C TRP A 33 19.61 1.29 5.15
N LEU A 34 19.94 -0.01 5.09
CA LEU A 34 18.94 -1.09 5.11
C LEU A 34 18.07 -1.06 6.38
N LYS A 35 18.69 -0.83 7.53
CA LYS A 35 18.00 -0.80 8.83
C LYS A 35 17.11 0.43 8.97
N ASN A 36 17.63 1.62 8.66
CA ASN A 36 16.95 2.87 9.04
C ASN A 36 16.05 3.44 7.95
N PHE A 37 16.34 3.17 6.68
CA PHE A 37 15.58 3.74 5.55
C PHE A 37 14.71 2.70 4.85
N ILE A 38 15.21 1.47 4.72
CA ILE A 38 14.44 0.37 4.10
C ILE A 38 13.59 -0.37 5.14
N LEU A 39 13.93 -0.19 6.43
CA LEU A 39 13.31 -0.80 7.59
C LEU A 39 13.38 -2.32 7.54
N PHE A 40 14.54 -2.87 7.15
CA PHE A 40 14.77 -4.30 7.26
C PHE A 40 15.03 -4.71 8.70
N PRO A 41 14.37 -5.79 9.16
CA PRO A 41 14.68 -6.34 10.46
C PRO A 41 16.05 -7.03 10.42
N PRO A 42 16.77 -7.12 11.57
CA PRO A 42 18.15 -7.58 11.62
C PRO A 42 18.41 -8.93 10.93
N GLU A 43 17.45 -9.85 11.02
CA GLU A 43 17.53 -11.19 10.45
C GLU A 43 17.49 -11.23 8.90
N VAL A 44 17.00 -10.16 8.24
CA VAL A 44 16.95 -10.07 6.77
C VAL A 44 18.18 -9.33 6.20
N ILE A 45 18.90 -8.57 7.03
CA ILE A 45 20.04 -7.75 6.59
C ILE A 45 21.17 -8.58 5.94
N PRO A 46 21.59 -9.75 6.46
CA PRO A 46 22.66 -10.54 5.84
C PRO A 46 22.34 -10.93 4.39
N ASP A 47 21.14 -11.43 4.13
CA ASP A 47 20.68 -11.80 2.79
C ASP A 47 20.62 -10.58 1.86
N ALA A 48 20.17 -9.44 2.38
CA ALA A 48 20.13 -8.19 1.62
C ALA A 48 21.55 -7.72 1.22
N LEU A 49 22.53 -7.84 2.13
CA LEU A 49 23.93 -7.51 1.83
C LEU A 49 24.51 -8.46 0.78
N GLU A 50 24.18 -9.74 0.81
CA GLU A 50 24.61 -10.70 -0.22
C GLU A 50 24.07 -10.30 -1.60
N ILE A 51 22.80 -9.92 -1.68
CA ILE A 51 22.17 -9.44 -2.92
C ILE A 51 22.88 -8.18 -3.45
N ILE A 52 23.19 -7.23 -2.58
CA ILE A 52 23.91 -6.00 -2.94
C ILE A 52 25.31 -6.33 -3.46
N LYS A 53 26.07 -7.16 -2.75
CA LYS A 53 27.45 -7.54 -3.11
C LYS A 53 27.53 -8.33 -4.41
N THR A 54 26.59 -9.22 -4.65
CA THR A 54 26.54 -10.05 -5.86
C THR A 54 25.94 -9.32 -7.07
N MET A 55 25.55 -8.04 -6.90
CA MET A 55 25.06 -7.11 -7.93
C MET A 55 24.28 -7.77 -9.07
N LYS A 56 23.24 -8.52 -8.71
CA LYS A 56 22.26 -9.04 -9.68
C LYS A 56 21.14 -8.04 -10.01
N TYR A 57 21.20 -6.76 -9.59
CA TYR A 57 20.05 -5.86 -9.80
C TYR A 57 19.85 -5.47 -11.29
N LYS A 58 20.92 -5.28 -12.08
CA LYS A 58 20.81 -5.00 -13.52
C LYS A 58 20.30 -6.20 -14.34
N SER A 59 20.50 -7.41 -13.82
CA SER A 59 20.10 -8.67 -14.45
C SER A 59 18.96 -9.37 -13.71
N PHE A 60 18.34 -8.71 -12.73
CA PHE A 60 17.32 -9.33 -11.89
C PHE A 60 16.07 -9.58 -12.71
N ASN A 61 15.84 -10.84 -13.01
CA ASN A 61 14.62 -11.27 -13.67
C ASN A 61 13.67 -11.80 -12.59
N MET A 62 12.63 -11.02 -12.29
CA MET A 62 11.57 -11.43 -11.35
C MET A 62 11.10 -12.85 -11.65
N LYS A 63 10.66 -13.16 -12.88
CA LYS A 63 10.10 -14.48 -13.23
C LYS A 63 11.07 -15.65 -12.98
N LYS A 64 12.39 -15.45 -13.07
CA LYS A 64 13.40 -16.49 -12.82
C LYS A 64 13.73 -16.66 -11.34
N GLU A 65 13.96 -15.56 -10.63
CA GLU A 65 14.34 -15.59 -9.21
C GLU A 65 13.14 -15.97 -8.32
N PHE A 66 11.92 -15.65 -8.75
CA PHE A 66 10.66 -16.06 -8.12
C PHE A 66 10.32 -17.55 -8.25
N LYS A 67 11.13 -18.36 -8.93
CA LYS A 67 10.92 -19.83 -8.96
C LYS A 67 11.80 -20.60 -7.99
N LYS A 68 12.90 -20.00 -7.48
CA LYS A 68 13.96 -20.74 -6.77
C LYS A 68 13.92 -20.59 -5.24
N ARG A 69 13.28 -19.55 -4.71
CA ARG A 69 13.24 -19.22 -3.27
C ARG A 69 11.83 -19.45 -2.70
N LYS A 70 11.66 -19.37 -1.37
CA LYS A 70 10.31 -19.26 -0.76
C LYS A 70 9.68 -17.91 -1.14
N LYS A 71 8.35 -17.83 -1.30
CA LYS A 71 7.63 -16.60 -1.70
C LYS A 71 8.04 -15.35 -0.90
N ARG A 72 8.11 -15.48 0.43
CA ARG A 72 8.60 -14.41 1.34
C ARG A 72 9.97 -13.88 0.90
N ASN A 73 10.93 -14.77 0.73
CA ASN A 73 12.31 -14.41 0.37
C ASN A 73 12.38 -13.78 -1.03
N GLN A 74 11.49 -14.15 -1.95
CA GLN A 74 11.42 -13.54 -3.29
C GLN A 74 10.98 -12.08 -3.21
N ILE A 75 9.93 -11.78 -2.45
CA ILE A 75 9.45 -10.41 -2.23
C ILE A 75 10.48 -9.57 -1.47
N GLN A 76 11.11 -10.13 -0.43
CA GLN A 76 12.18 -9.43 0.29
C GLN A 76 13.39 -9.14 -0.61
N SER A 77 13.74 -10.07 -1.52
CA SER A 77 14.79 -9.84 -2.52
C SER A 77 14.40 -8.71 -3.49
N LEU A 78 13.15 -8.69 -3.96
CA LEU A 78 12.63 -7.62 -4.80
C LEU A 78 12.72 -6.26 -4.10
N LYS A 79 12.36 -6.18 -2.81
CA LYS A 79 12.47 -4.95 -2.03
C LYS A 79 13.90 -4.40 -2.02
N VAL A 80 14.89 -5.26 -1.81
CA VAL A 80 16.32 -4.84 -1.84
C VAL A 80 16.63 -4.21 -3.19
N ILE A 81 16.21 -4.85 -4.27
CA ILE A 81 16.57 -4.47 -5.63
C ILE A 81 15.92 -3.16 -6.05
N LEU A 82 14.63 -2.99 -5.73
CA LEU A 82 13.93 -1.73 -5.97
C LEU A 82 14.50 -0.60 -5.12
N ALA A 83 14.86 -0.87 -3.86
CA ALA A 83 15.53 0.10 -3.00
C ALA A 83 16.90 0.51 -3.53
N VAL A 84 17.70 -0.45 -4.03
CA VAL A 84 19.00 -0.19 -4.65
C VAL A 84 18.86 0.68 -5.91
N LYS A 85 17.87 0.38 -6.77
CA LYS A 85 17.58 1.19 -7.94
C LYS A 85 17.25 2.63 -7.53
N GLU A 86 16.33 2.78 -6.58
CA GLU A 86 15.92 4.09 -6.07
C GLU A 86 17.10 4.90 -5.52
N ILE A 87 17.91 4.34 -4.61
CA ILE A 87 19.03 5.10 -4.02
C ILE A 87 20.09 5.47 -5.07
N ILE A 88 20.36 4.62 -6.06
CA ILE A 88 21.30 4.92 -7.14
C ILE A 88 20.77 6.08 -8.00
N ASP A 89 19.50 6.02 -8.39
CA ASP A 89 18.85 7.08 -9.18
C ASP A 89 18.90 8.41 -8.42
N HIS A 90 18.65 8.39 -7.11
CA HIS A 90 18.72 9.58 -6.26
C HIS A 90 20.14 10.14 -6.09
N LEU A 91 21.15 9.28 -5.93
CA LEU A 91 22.55 9.72 -5.84
C LEU A 91 23.04 10.29 -7.19
N ALA A 92 22.56 9.75 -8.32
CA ALA A 92 22.93 10.23 -9.65
C ALA A 92 22.36 11.63 -9.96
N LEU A 93 21.16 11.94 -9.46
CA LEU A 93 20.51 13.24 -9.66
C LEU A 93 21.19 14.40 -8.91
N ASN A 94 22.25 14.14 -8.11
CA ASN A 94 23.02 15.15 -7.39
C ASN A 94 22.13 16.14 -6.61
N LEU A 95 20.98 15.67 -6.11
CA LEU A 95 19.98 16.53 -5.48
C LEU A 95 20.63 17.23 -4.28
N ALA A 96 20.85 18.54 -4.42
CA ALA A 96 21.61 19.39 -3.51
C ALA A 96 21.00 19.54 -2.10
N LYS A 97 20.02 18.71 -1.74
CA LYS A 97 19.34 18.74 -0.44
C LYS A 97 19.37 17.35 0.18
N ILE A 98 20.15 17.23 1.25
CA ILE A 98 20.15 16.12 2.22
C ILE A 98 18.72 15.84 2.70
N ASP A 99 17.86 16.87 2.77
CA ASP A 99 16.44 16.75 3.07
C ASP A 99 15.72 15.75 2.16
N ASN A 100 16.07 15.70 0.86
CA ASN A 100 15.47 14.75 -0.09
C ASN A 100 15.81 13.29 0.22
N ILE A 101 16.90 13.03 0.94
CA ILE A 101 17.24 11.68 1.42
C ILE A 101 16.48 11.36 2.72
N MET A 102 16.07 12.35 3.51
CA MET A 102 15.02 12.10 4.52
C MET A 102 13.66 11.84 3.87
N TYR A 103 13.36 12.45 2.71
CA TYR A 103 12.19 12.11 1.88
C TYR A 103 12.30 10.73 1.17
N LEU A 104 13.51 10.16 1.02
CA LEU A 104 13.71 8.76 0.58
C LEU A 104 13.14 7.74 1.55
N ASN A 105 12.82 8.15 2.78
CA ASN A 105 11.77 7.49 3.53
C ASN A 105 10.44 7.83 2.85
N LYS A 106 10.17 7.26 1.66
CA LYS A 106 8.81 7.17 1.14
C LYS A 106 8.02 6.51 2.26
N CYS A 107 7.25 7.33 2.96
CA CYS A 107 6.75 7.01 4.30
C CYS A 107 5.72 5.86 4.28
N MET A 108 5.38 5.36 3.10
CA MET A 108 4.57 4.17 2.85
C MET A 108 5.44 2.90 2.89
N HIS A 109 6.16 2.72 4.00
CA HIS A 109 6.87 1.50 4.29
C HIS A 109 5.90 0.38 4.71
N HIS A 110 6.39 -0.86 4.73
CA HIS A 110 5.59 -2.04 5.05
C HIS A 110 4.79 -1.98 6.35
N ILE A 111 5.32 -1.39 7.42
CA ILE A 111 4.57 -1.19 8.68
C ILE A 111 3.37 -0.24 8.47
N TRP A 112 3.53 0.86 7.74
CA TRP A 112 2.43 1.79 7.51
C TRP A 112 1.39 1.16 6.57
N LEU A 113 1.85 0.52 5.49
CA LEU A 113 0.94 -0.16 4.57
C LEU A 113 0.14 -1.26 5.27
N SER A 114 0.79 -2.07 6.11
CA SER A 114 0.12 -3.18 6.80
C SER A 114 -0.90 -2.69 7.85
N ASN A 115 -0.60 -1.61 8.57
CA ASN A 115 -1.46 -1.14 9.67
C ASN A 115 -2.51 -0.12 9.23
N VAL A 116 -2.15 0.82 8.35
CA VAL A 116 -2.98 1.98 8.01
C VAL A 116 -3.67 1.76 6.67
N PHE A 117 -2.90 1.54 5.61
CA PHE A 117 -3.46 1.45 4.26
C PHE A 117 -4.38 0.25 4.08
N LEU A 118 -3.97 -0.96 4.52
CA LEU A 118 -4.81 -2.15 4.42
C LEU A 118 -6.14 -2.00 5.17
N THR A 119 -6.11 -1.37 6.35
CA THR A 119 -7.32 -1.07 7.13
C THR A 119 -8.19 -0.06 6.40
N HIS A 120 -7.59 1.00 5.84
CA HIS A 120 -8.32 2.01 5.07
C HIS A 120 -9.08 1.39 3.90
N ILE A 121 -8.48 0.45 3.16
CA ILE A 121 -9.11 -0.19 2.00
C ILE A 121 -9.99 -1.39 2.35
N GLY A 122 -10.12 -1.76 3.64
CA GLY A 122 -10.95 -2.91 4.06
C GLY A 122 -10.33 -4.28 3.75
N LEU A 123 -8.99 -4.38 3.75
CA LEU A 123 -8.24 -5.63 3.59
C LEU A 123 -7.30 -5.93 4.77
N PRO A 124 -7.72 -5.77 6.05
CA PRO A 124 -6.84 -5.93 7.21
C PRO A 124 -6.29 -7.36 7.37
N HIS A 125 -6.97 -8.38 6.83
CA HIS A 125 -6.51 -9.77 6.83
C HIS A 125 -5.19 -9.99 6.08
N LEU A 126 -4.78 -9.05 5.20
CA LEU A 126 -3.48 -9.11 4.51
C LEU A 126 -2.32 -8.62 5.39
N PHE A 127 -2.58 -8.18 6.62
CA PHE A 127 -1.57 -7.65 7.55
C PHE A 127 -0.35 -8.56 7.65
N SER A 128 -0.54 -9.84 7.96
CA SER A 128 0.55 -10.79 8.18
C SER A 128 1.42 -10.95 6.93
N ILE A 129 0.81 -11.02 5.74
CA ILE A 129 1.53 -11.13 4.48
C ILE A 129 2.35 -9.86 4.22
N PHE A 130 1.74 -8.68 4.33
CA PHE A 130 2.43 -7.40 4.09
C PHE A 130 3.59 -7.20 5.06
N HIS A 131 3.35 -7.49 6.34
CA HIS A 131 4.32 -7.33 7.40
C HIS A 131 5.48 -8.33 7.27
N GLU A 132 5.21 -9.63 7.12
CA GLU A 132 6.27 -10.64 7.02
C GLU A 132 7.06 -10.57 5.71
N TYR A 133 6.39 -10.23 4.60
CA TYR A 133 7.04 -10.15 3.29
C TYR A 133 7.68 -8.77 3.08
N LEU A 134 7.51 -7.85 4.04
CA LEU A 134 8.07 -6.51 4.06
C LEU A 134 7.60 -5.65 2.87
N ILE A 135 6.35 -5.81 2.44
CA ILE A 135 5.78 -5.15 1.25
C ILE A 135 5.70 -3.64 1.45
N ASP A 136 6.49 -2.88 0.70
CA ASP A 136 6.43 -1.41 0.68
C ASP A 136 5.82 -0.88 -0.63
N SER A 137 5.72 0.45 -0.75
CA SER A 137 5.17 1.10 -1.94
C SER A 137 5.87 0.71 -3.24
N ARG A 138 7.20 0.56 -3.21
CA ARG A 138 8.00 0.12 -4.36
C ARG A 138 7.55 -1.25 -4.85
N ILE A 139 7.34 -2.19 -3.92
CA ILE A 139 6.84 -3.52 -4.28
C ILE A 139 5.42 -3.43 -4.84
N LEU A 140 4.52 -2.69 -4.20
CA LEU A 140 3.14 -2.55 -4.67
C LEU A 140 3.06 -1.96 -6.08
N GLU A 141 3.89 -0.96 -6.37
CA GLU A 141 4.01 -0.34 -7.69
C GLU A 141 4.51 -1.33 -8.76
N ALA A 142 5.37 -2.27 -8.37
CA ALA A 142 5.93 -3.30 -9.26
C ALA A 142 5.05 -4.55 -9.43
N MET A 143 3.96 -4.68 -8.66
CA MET A 143 3.05 -5.83 -8.72
C MET A 143 1.89 -5.59 -9.68
N ASP A 144 1.49 -6.64 -10.39
CA ASP A 144 0.25 -6.73 -11.17
C ASP A 144 -0.83 -7.56 -10.45
N GLU A 145 -2.01 -7.72 -11.06
CA GLU A 145 -3.10 -8.52 -10.48
C GLU A 145 -2.71 -10.00 -10.26
N ASP A 146 -1.92 -10.59 -11.17
CA ASP A 146 -1.46 -11.97 -11.03
C ASP A 146 -0.52 -12.12 -9.83
N ASN A 147 0.31 -11.11 -9.59
CA ASN A 147 1.17 -11.02 -8.43
C ASN A 147 0.34 -10.92 -7.14
N TYR A 148 -0.75 -10.14 -7.13
CA TYR A 148 -1.65 -10.08 -5.98
C TYR A 148 -2.28 -11.45 -5.69
N LYS A 149 -2.77 -12.14 -6.72
CA LYS A 149 -3.33 -13.48 -6.57
C LYS A 149 -2.31 -14.47 -6.01
N TYR A 150 -1.09 -14.45 -6.54
CA TYR A 150 -0.07 -15.46 -6.21
C TYR A 150 0.68 -15.18 -4.90
N TYR A 151 1.14 -13.96 -4.65
CA TYR A 151 1.93 -13.61 -3.46
C TYR A 151 1.04 -13.25 -2.27
N LEU A 152 -0.03 -12.51 -2.51
CA LEU A 152 -0.93 -12.04 -1.45
C LEU A 152 -2.07 -13.02 -1.16
N LYS A 153 -2.13 -14.12 -1.93
CA LYS A 153 -3.20 -15.14 -1.85
C LYS A 153 -4.60 -14.53 -2.03
N LEU A 154 -4.70 -13.42 -2.76
CA LEU A 154 -5.94 -12.67 -2.94
C LEU A 154 -6.77 -13.29 -4.08
N SER A 155 -7.61 -14.28 -3.76
CA SER A 155 -8.39 -15.04 -4.74
C SER A 155 -9.58 -14.27 -5.31
N SER A 156 -10.20 -13.40 -4.51
CA SER A 156 -11.30 -12.54 -4.94
C SER A 156 -10.82 -11.52 -5.98
N ARG A 157 -11.48 -11.51 -7.15
CA ARG A 157 -11.21 -10.49 -8.19
C ARG A 157 -11.58 -9.09 -7.70
N TYR A 158 -12.68 -8.97 -6.97
CA TYR A 158 -13.13 -7.69 -6.41
C TYR A 158 -12.07 -7.11 -5.46
N GLN A 159 -11.55 -7.91 -4.54
CA GLN A 159 -10.51 -7.46 -3.61
C GLN A 159 -9.19 -7.12 -4.33
N ARG A 160 -8.82 -7.85 -5.39
CA ARG A 160 -7.65 -7.49 -6.22
C ARG A 160 -7.83 -6.14 -6.90
N LYS A 161 -9.01 -5.86 -7.46
CA LYS A 161 -9.35 -4.55 -8.03
C LYS A 161 -9.32 -3.45 -6.96
N CYS A 162 -9.84 -3.71 -5.76
CA CYS A 162 -9.75 -2.77 -4.64
C CYS A 162 -8.29 -2.41 -4.34
N LEU A 163 -7.41 -3.42 -4.20
CA LEU A 163 -5.99 -3.17 -3.95
C LEU A 163 -5.36 -2.40 -5.12
N TYR A 164 -5.66 -2.78 -6.36
CA TYR A 164 -5.20 -2.08 -7.56
C TYR A 164 -5.57 -0.59 -7.54
N TYR A 165 -6.84 -0.25 -7.34
CA TYR A 165 -7.27 1.16 -7.33
C TYR A 165 -6.72 1.94 -6.13
N GLY A 166 -6.57 1.28 -4.98
CA GLY A 166 -5.84 1.88 -3.86
C GLY A 166 -4.40 2.23 -4.25
N VAL A 167 -3.69 1.31 -4.92
CA VAL A 167 -2.32 1.55 -5.42
C VAL A 167 -2.28 2.66 -6.47
N GLU A 168 -3.25 2.71 -7.41
CA GLU A 168 -3.33 3.80 -8.40
C GLU A 168 -3.55 5.16 -7.73
N PHE A 169 -4.33 5.23 -6.65
CA PHE A 169 -4.44 6.45 -5.86
C PHE A 169 -3.11 6.82 -5.20
N LEU A 170 -2.42 5.86 -4.55
CA LEU A 170 -1.09 6.11 -3.96
C LEU A 170 -0.11 6.62 -5.03
N LYS A 171 -0.13 6.08 -6.25
CA LYS A 171 0.66 6.58 -7.39
C LYS A 171 0.30 8.02 -7.76
N SER A 172 -0.99 8.38 -7.78
CA SER A 172 -1.43 9.75 -8.14
C SER A 172 -0.95 10.82 -7.15
N ILE A 173 -0.65 10.42 -5.91
CA ILE A 173 -0.07 11.30 -4.90
C ILE A 173 1.44 11.05 -4.72
N HIS A 174 2.08 10.40 -5.69
CA HIS A 174 3.51 10.07 -5.70
C HIS A 174 3.99 9.29 -4.46
N PHE A 175 3.10 8.48 -3.88
CA PHE A 175 3.32 7.75 -2.62
C PHE A 175 3.72 8.66 -1.45
N ASP A 176 3.26 9.92 -1.46
CA ASP A 176 3.46 10.86 -0.35
C ASP A 176 2.46 10.57 0.77
N ARG A 177 2.97 10.06 1.89
CA ARG A 177 2.15 9.76 3.07
C ARG A 177 1.55 11.01 3.69
N LYS A 178 2.25 12.15 3.70
CA LYS A 178 1.69 13.36 4.30
C LYS A 178 0.48 13.80 3.52
N ASN A 179 0.59 13.79 2.19
CA ASN A 179 -0.53 14.07 1.31
C ASN A 179 -1.69 13.07 1.53
N PHE A 180 -1.39 11.77 1.67
CA PHE A 180 -2.40 10.78 2.04
C PHE A 180 -3.10 11.13 3.37
N ASP A 181 -2.33 11.34 4.43
CA ASP A 181 -2.84 11.62 5.77
C ASP A 181 -3.67 12.93 5.77
N GLU A 182 -3.25 13.96 5.03
CA GLU A 182 -4.00 15.22 4.85
C GLU A 182 -5.32 15.04 4.09
N ILE A 183 -5.33 14.27 3.00
CA ILE A 183 -6.55 13.98 2.22
C ILE A 183 -7.54 13.22 3.09
N ILE A 184 -7.09 12.16 3.77
CA ILE A 184 -7.97 11.34 4.60
C ILE A 184 -8.50 12.13 5.79
N HIS A 185 -7.68 12.96 6.44
CA HIS A 185 -8.13 13.82 7.53
C HIS A 185 -9.22 14.80 7.11
N LYS A 186 -9.04 15.46 5.95
CA LYS A 186 -10.07 16.37 5.40
C LYS A 186 -11.37 15.64 5.10
N GLU A 187 -11.30 14.44 4.52
CA GLU A 187 -12.51 13.67 4.24
C GLU A 187 -13.26 13.28 5.52
N GLU A 188 -12.54 12.94 6.61
CA GLU A 188 -13.17 12.65 7.89
C GLU A 188 -13.89 13.85 8.52
N GLU A 189 -13.47 15.08 8.20
CA GLU A 189 -14.10 16.32 8.66
C GLU A 189 -15.31 16.74 7.82
N TYR A 190 -15.19 16.74 6.49
CA TYR A 190 -16.16 17.43 5.61
C TYR A 190 -17.12 16.51 4.87
N MET A 191 -16.84 15.20 4.76
CA MET A 191 -17.74 14.21 4.15
C MET A 191 -18.10 14.43 2.67
N ASP A 192 -17.23 15.09 1.94
CA ASP A 192 -17.58 15.61 0.62
C ASP A 192 -17.21 14.64 -0.53
N GLU A 193 -16.23 13.75 -0.35
CA GLU A 193 -15.71 12.93 -1.46
C GLU A 193 -15.69 11.42 -1.14
N ILE A 194 -16.69 10.69 -1.67
CA ILE A 194 -16.80 9.22 -1.51
C ILE A 194 -15.50 8.50 -1.89
N LYS A 195 -14.74 9.04 -2.85
CA LYS A 195 -13.49 8.46 -3.33
C LYS A 195 -12.48 8.23 -2.21
N PHE A 196 -12.49 9.06 -1.17
CA PHE A 196 -11.56 8.99 -0.05
C PHE A 196 -12.13 8.29 1.18
N TRP A 197 -13.34 7.74 1.09
CA TRP A 197 -13.93 7.00 2.21
C TRP A 197 -13.09 5.77 2.55
N SER A 198 -12.66 5.70 3.81
CA SER A 198 -12.14 4.45 4.37
C SER A 198 -13.26 3.41 4.45
N ASN A 199 -12.88 2.13 4.52
CA ASN A 199 -13.80 1.05 4.83
C ASN A 199 -14.56 1.34 6.13
N ASN A 200 -13.87 1.80 7.18
CA ASN A 200 -14.50 2.23 8.43
C ASN A 200 -15.53 3.35 8.22
N ARG A 201 -15.27 4.31 7.32
CA ARG A 201 -16.25 5.35 7.02
C ARG A 201 -17.49 4.80 6.32
N PHE A 202 -17.28 3.92 5.34
CA PHE A 202 -18.35 3.20 4.66
C PHE A 202 -19.20 2.37 5.64
N LEU A 203 -18.57 1.63 6.56
CA LEU A 203 -19.26 0.85 7.59
C LEU A 203 -20.10 1.73 8.52
N ARG A 204 -19.59 2.90 8.93
CA ARG A 204 -20.35 3.87 9.73
C ARG A 204 -21.58 4.40 8.98
N TRP A 205 -21.42 4.73 7.69
CA TRP A 205 -22.54 5.14 6.84
C TRP A 205 -23.57 4.01 6.73
N LEU A 206 -23.12 2.79 6.44
CA LEU A 206 -23.97 1.62 6.33
C LEU A 206 -24.72 1.30 7.63
N SER A 207 -24.04 1.39 8.77
CA SER A 207 -24.66 1.19 10.09
C SER A 207 -25.71 2.25 10.41
N THR A 208 -25.46 3.52 10.04
CA THR A 208 -26.43 4.60 10.23
C THR A 208 -27.69 4.38 9.37
N TYR A 209 -27.51 3.94 8.13
CA TYR A 209 -28.62 3.79 7.17
C TYR A 209 -29.42 2.49 7.37
N LEU A 210 -28.73 1.34 7.46
CA LEU A 210 -29.36 0.02 7.52
C LEU A 210 -29.52 -0.55 8.93
N LYS A 211 -28.95 0.12 9.96
CA LYS A 211 -28.88 -0.42 11.33
C LYS A 211 -28.29 -1.83 11.35
N ILE A 212 -27.19 -2.03 10.61
CA ILE A 212 -26.55 -3.34 10.46
C ILE A 212 -26.09 -3.89 11.81
N ASP A 213 -26.24 -5.21 11.99
CA ASP A 213 -25.71 -5.92 13.15
C ASP A 213 -24.17 -5.87 13.17
N PRO A 214 -23.54 -5.80 14.37
CA PRO A 214 -22.08 -5.97 14.53
C PRO A 214 -21.47 -7.17 13.77
N ILE A 215 -22.17 -8.29 13.64
CA ILE A 215 -21.74 -9.47 12.87
C ILE A 215 -21.52 -9.10 11.41
N LEU A 216 -22.45 -8.37 10.80
CA LEU A 216 -22.33 -7.95 9.40
C LEU A 216 -21.19 -6.93 9.21
N THR A 217 -20.97 -6.08 10.21
CA THR A 217 -19.81 -5.17 10.24
C THR A 217 -18.50 -5.94 10.16
N SER A 218 -18.39 -7.08 10.86
CA SER A 218 -17.19 -7.92 10.83
C SER A 218 -16.92 -8.55 9.46
N VAL A 219 -17.98 -9.00 8.76
CA VAL A 219 -17.89 -9.54 7.40
C VAL A 219 -17.39 -8.47 6.43
N LEU A 220 -17.95 -7.27 6.52
CA LEU A 220 -17.63 -6.17 5.63
C LEU A 220 -16.28 -5.50 5.92
N ASN A 221 -15.72 -5.68 7.12
CA ASN A 221 -14.40 -5.17 7.49
C ASN A 221 -13.26 -5.77 6.64
N SER A 222 -13.45 -6.98 6.10
CA SER A 222 -12.49 -7.67 5.20
C SER A 222 -13.00 -7.81 3.77
N SER A 223 -13.99 -7.02 3.38
CA SER A 223 -14.62 -7.10 2.06
C SER A 223 -13.80 -6.47 0.94
N GLY A 224 -12.89 -5.56 1.26
CA GLY A 224 -12.25 -4.69 0.26
C GLY A 224 -13.16 -3.58 -0.25
N ILE A 225 -14.22 -3.22 0.46
CA ILE A 225 -15.08 -2.09 0.11
C ILE A 225 -14.49 -0.82 0.71
N CYS A 226 -14.13 0.12 -0.14
CA CYS A 226 -13.67 1.46 0.23
C CYS A 226 -13.99 2.45 -0.88
N GLY A 227 -13.76 3.73 -0.61
CA GLY A 227 -14.02 4.82 -1.53
C GLY A 227 -13.38 4.66 -2.89
N PHE A 228 -12.14 4.16 -2.96
CA PHE A 228 -11.44 3.95 -4.23
C PHE A 228 -12.19 2.99 -5.15
N ILE A 229 -12.56 1.79 -4.66
CA ILE A 229 -13.27 0.81 -5.49
C ILE A 229 -14.71 1.26 -5.78
N ILE A 230 -15.37 1.94 -4.84
CA ILE A 230 -16.71 2.51 -5.06
C ILE A 230 -16.66 3.54 -6.20
N TYR A 231 -15.65 4.42 -6.20
CA TYR A 231 -15.46 5.46 -7.20
C TYR A 231 -15.14 4.89 -8.59
N TYR A 232 -14.25 3.91 -8.68
CA TYR A 232 -13.82 3.36 -9.98
C TYR A 232 -14.72 2.24 -10.52
N GLN A 233 -15.43 1.52 -9.66
CA GLN A 233 -16.27 0.37 -10.01
C GLN A 233 -17.60 0.38 -9.23
N PRO A 234 -18.45 1.42 -9.38
CA PRO A 234 -19.70 1.54 -8.62
C PRO A 234 -20.68 0.39 -8.91
N ASN A 235 -20.83 0.00 -10.17
CA ASN A 235 -21.73 -1.09 -10.58
C ASN A 235 -21.28 -2.46 -10.05
N GLU A 236 -19.98 -2.76 -10.14
CA GLU A 236 -19.42 -3.99 -9.59
C GLU A 236 -19.51 -4.00 -8.06
N THR A 237 -19.37 -2.84 -7.42
CA THR A 237 -19.55 -2.70 -5.97
C THR A 237 -21.00 -2.90 -5.55
N SER A 238 -21.97 -2.35 -6.30
CA SER A 238 -23.41 -2.60 -6.10
C SER A 238 -23.72 -4.09 -6.20
N ALA A 239 -23.22 -4.78 -7.23
CA ALA A 239 -23.38 -6.23 -7.37
C ALA A 239 -22.73 -7.00 -6.21
N TYR A 240 -21.49 -6.65 -5.84
CA TYR A 240 -20.78 -7.31 -4.74
C TYR A 240 -21.47 -7.11 -3.38
N LEU A 241 -22.02 -5.92 -3.14
CA LEU A 241 -22.83 -5.64 -1.96
C LEU A 241 -24.12 -6.47 -1.95
N LYS A 242 -24.82 -6.61 -3.07
CA LYS A 242 -25.98 -7.51 -3.17
C LYS A 242 -25.61 -8.94 -2.78
N ASP A 243 -24.51 -9.45 -3.32
CA ASP A 243 -24.05 -10.82 -3.08
C ASP A 243 -23.68 -11.06 -1.61
N ILE A 244 -23.10 -10.08 -0.91
CA ILE A 244 -22.79 -10.24 0.52
C ILE A 244 -24.05 -10.08 1.37
N LEU A 245 -24.88 -9.09 1.07
CA LEU A 245 -25.93 -8.64 1.97
C LEU A 245 -27.25 -9.42 1.81
N HIS A 246 -27.50 -10.11 0.69
CA HIS A 246 -28.76 -10.82 0.44
C HIS A 246 -29.09 -11.89 1.49
N GLN A 247 -28.09 -12.39 2.23
CA GLN A 247 -28.27 -13.38 3.28
C GLN A 247 -28.71 -12.76 4.61
N TYR A 248 -28.60 -11.44 4.74
CA TYR A 248 -28.79 -10.71 6.01
C TYR A 248 -30.02 -9.80 6.02
N PHE A 249 -30.60 -9.50 4.86
CA PHE A 249 -31.75 -8.62 4.73
C PHE A 249 -32.79 -9.21 3.78
N ASP A 250 -34.05 -8.85 4.00
CA ASP A 250 -35.14 -9.13 3.06
C ASP A 250 -34.95 -8.38 1.72
N ASN A 251 -35.62 -8.87 0.67
CA ASN A 251 -35.47 -8.35 -0.69
C ASN A 251 -35.83 -6.86 -0.81
N GLU A 252 -36.80 -6.38 -0.02
CA GLU A 252 -37.26 -5.00 -0.06
C GLU A 252 -36.23 -4.04 0.54
N LYS A 253 -35.72 -4.35 1.73
CA LYS A 253 -34.62 -3.58 2.36
C LYS A 253 -33.36 -3.62 1.51
N MET A 254 -33.03 -4.77 0.93
CA MET A 254 -31.92 -4.90 -0.01
C MET A 254 -32.09 -4.00 -1.23
N HIS A 255 -33.28 -3.98 -1.84
CA HIS A 255 -33.56 -3.15 -2.99
C HIS A 255 -33.43 -1.66 -2.66
N ASN A 256 -34.06 -1.22 -1.57
CA ASN A 256 -34.00 0.17 -1.11
C ASN A 256 -32.57 0.60 -0.75
N PHE A 257 -31.78 -0.29 -0.13
CA PHE A 257 -30.38 -0.05 0.15
C PHE A 257 -29.57 0.21 -1.12
N ILE A 258 -29.71 -0.67 -2.11
CA ILE A 258 -28.93 -0.55 -3.34
C ILE A 258 -29.33 0.72 -4.08
N LEU A 259 -30.62 1.03 -4.16
CA LEU A 259 -31.09 2.28 -4.75
C LEU A 259 -30.42 3.48 -4.08
N GLU A 260 -30.34 3.49 -2.75
CA GLU A 260 -29.69 4.57 -2.02
C GLU A 260 -28.18 4.62 -2.26
N PHE A 261 -27.50 3.48 -2.25
CA PHE A 261 -26.06 3.41 -2.58
C PHE A 261 -25.79 3.94 -4.00
N GLU A 262 -26.64 3.56 -4.96
CA GLU A 262 -26.55 4.04 -6.33
C GLU A 262 -26.89 5.55 -6.43
N ASN A 263 -27.85 6.04 -5.66
CA ASN A 263 -28.17 7.46 -5.59
C ASN A 263 -27.03 8.27 -4.98
N LEU A 264 -26.42 7.79 -3.90
CA LEU A 264 -25.26 8.40 -3.26
C LEU A 264 -24.08 8.50 -4.26
N THR A 265 -23.79 7.41 -4.96
CA THR A 265 -22.72 7.38 -5.95
C THR A 265 -23.02 8.27 -7.16
N ARG A 266 -24.27 8.38 -7.61
CA ARG A 266 -24.70 9.34 -8.66
C ARG A 266 -24.62 10.79 -8.20
N TYR A 267 -25.12 11.10 -7.00
CA TYR A 267 -25.17 12.45 -6.44
C TYR A 267 -23.77 13.03 -6.27
N LEU A 268 -22.86 12.24 -5.72
CA LEU A 268 -21.47 12.66 -5.51
C LEU A 268 -20.64 12.61 -6.81
N TYR A 269 -21.11 11.92 -7.88
CA TYR A 269 -20.36 11.76 -9.14
C TYR A 269 -21.24 11.75 -10.40
N PRO A 270 -21.77 12.91 -10.83
CA PRO A 270 -22.66 13.00 -11.98
C PRO A 270 -21.99 12.68 -13.34
N GLN A 271 -20.66 12.75 -13.46
CA GLN A 271 -19.98 12.77 -14.78
C GLN A 271 -19.45 11.43 -15.33
N LYS A 272 -19.47 10.32 -14.58
CA LYS A 272 -18.88 9.03 -15.05
C LYS A 272 -19.87 7.92 -15.40
N MET A 273 -21.13 8.06 -15.03
CA MET A 273 -22.16 7.05 -15.34
C MET A 273 -22.73 7.17 -16.78
N ILE A 274 -22.26 8.16 -17.55
CA ILE A 274 -22.75 8.45 -18.92
C ILE A 274 -21.87 7.78 -20.00
N SER A 275 -20.74 7.17 -19.63
CA SER A 275 -19.82 6.55 -20.59
C SER A 275 -19.48 5.10 -20.23
N GLN A 276 -20.48 4.21 -20.28
CA GLN A 276 -20.32 2.76 -20.52
C GLN A 276 -21.48 2.25 -21.35
#